data_AF-A0A6M0GCT7-F1
#
_entry.id   AF-A0A6M0GCT7-F1
#
_cell.length_a   1.000
_cell.length_b   1.000
_cell.length_c   1.000
_cell.angle_alpha   90.00
_cell.angle_beta   90.00
_cell.angle_gamma   90.00
#
_symmetry.space_group_name_H-M   'P 1'
#
loop_
_entity.id
_entity.type
_entity.pdbx_description
1 polymer ?
#
loop_
_entity_poly.entity_id
_entity_poly.type
_entity_poly.pdbx_seq_one_letter_code
_entity_poly.pdbx_strand_id
1 'polypeptide(L)'
;MLPLPEEIIVNWLPFDHIGSISDWHIRCLELGCKQIYAPKEYILGRVLNWLDLINKYRVTHSWAPNFAYALINDLLEKEPNQTWNLSCIQFLLTAGEAVSSQAAEECLEKMATYGLSQTAIRPAFGMAEMGSGITYYQPTSGATLTFHRVDKSSLGGTIKRVGAEYPNSDIFADLGPVIPGVTIRIF
;
A
#
# COMPACT_ATOMS: atom_id res chain seq x y z
N MET A 1 25.32 11.25 -15.09
CA MET A 1 24.16 10.88 -14.25
C MET A 1 23.95 9.39 -14.46
N LEU A 2 24.15 8.56 -13.42
CA LEU A 2 23.81 7.14 -13.52
C LEU A 2 22.30 7.04 -13.69
N PRO A 3 21.77 6.20 -14.60
CA PRO A 3 20.32 6.04 -14.74
C PRO A 3 19.74 5.60 -13.39
N LEU A 4 18.62 6.22 -12.99
CA LEU A 4 17.83 5.71 -11.87
C LEU A 4 17.50 4.24 -12.16
N PRO A 5 17.47 3.34 -11.15
CA PRO A 5 17.01 1.98 -11.35
C PRO A 5 15.68 2.00 -12.10
N GLU A 6 15.53 1.19 -13.14
CA GLU A 6 14.32 1.15 -13.96
C GLU A 6 13.13 0.71 -13.08
N GLU A 7 12.32 1.67 -12.62
CA GLU A 7 11.08 1.37 -11.91
C GLU A 7 10.15 0.62 -12.88
N ILE A 8 9.79 -0.61 -12.52
CA ILE A 8 8.77 -1.39 -13.20
C ILE A 8 7.49 -1.31 -12.36
N ILE A 9 6.42 -0.81 -12.97
CA ILE A 9 5.14 -0.57 -12.33
C ILE A 9 4.10 -1.56 -12.87
N VAL A 10 3.29 -2.14 -11.99
CA VAL A 10 1.99 -2.71 -12.37
C VAL A 10 0.89 -1.77 -11.88
N ASN A 11 0.02 -1.34 -12.79
CA ASN A 11 -1.18 -0.59 -12.50
C ASN A 11 -2.40 -1.35 -13.04
N TRP A 12 -3.40 -1.57 -12.22
CA TRP A 12 -4.56 -2.39 -12.60
C TRP A 12 -5.92 -1.80 -12.22
N LEU A 13 -5.92 -0.67 -11.50
CA LEU A 13 -7.15 0.08 -11.27
C LEU A 13 -7.45 0.90 -12.53
N PRO A 14 -8.74 1.08 -12.87
CA PRO A 14 -9.11 1.81 -14.08
C PRO A 14 -8.77 3.30 -13.96
N PHE A 15 -8.52 3.95 -15.11
CA PHE A 15 -8.00 5.32 -15.18
C PHE A 15 -9.00 6.42 -14.77
N ASP A 16 -10.27 6.08 -14.52
CA ASP A 16 -11.23 6.97 -13.89
C ASP A 16 -10.95 7.17 -12.38
N HIS A 17 -10.13 6.31 -11.78
CA HIS A 17 -9.64 6.52 -10.42
C HIS A 17 -8.42 7.46 -10.43
N ILE A 18 -8.47 8.56 -9.65
CA ILE A 18 -7.42 9.59 -9.63
C ILE A 18 -6.01 9.03 -9.38
N GLY A 19 -5.86 8.09 -8.45
CA GLY A 19 -4.59 7.40 -8.22
C GLY A 19 -4.06 6.68 -9.45
N SER A 20 -4.91 5.97 -10.19
CA SER A 20 -4.49 5.23 -11.38
C SER A 20 -3.93 6.15 -12.45
N ILE A 21 -4.65 7.24 -12.75
CA ILE A 21 -4.26 8.18 -13.80
C ILE A 21 -3.10 9.09 -13.37
N SER A 22 -3.14 9.66 -12.17
CA SER A 22 -2.18 10.66 -11.69
C SER A 22 -0.89 10.01 -11.16
N ASP A 23 -0.97 9.33 -10.01
CA ASP A 23 0.19 8.81 -9.28
C ASP A 23 0.87 7.63 -9.96
N TRP A 24 0.13 6.85 -10.73
CA TRP A 24 0.64 5.59 -11.29
C TRP A 24 0.88 5.67 -12.78
N HIS A 25 0.00 6.30 -13.57
CA HIS A 25 0.19 6.41 -15.01
C HIS A 25 1.00 7.64 -15.44
N ILE A 26 0.56 8.86 -15.10
CA ILE A 26 1.24 10.09 -15.52
C ILE A 26 2.64 10.19 -14.88
N ARG A 27 2.77 9.92 -13.57
CA ARG A 27 4.08 9.85 -12.90
C ARG A 27 5.04 8.88 -13.59
N CYS A 28 4.54 7.71 -14.00
CA CYS A 28 5.34 6.72 -14.72
C CYS A 28 5.87 7.29 -16.05
N LEU A 29 5.07 8.04 -16.79
CA LEU A 29 5.50 8.70 -18.02
C LEU A 29 6.54 9.79 -17.76
N GLU A 30 6.30 10.65 -16.76
CA GLU A 30 7.21 11.73 -16.36
C GLU A 30 8.58 11.21 -15.93
N LEU A 31 8.63 10.07 -15.23
CA LEU A 31 9.86 9.46 -14.74
C LEU A 31 10.50 8.46 -15.72
N GLY A 32 9.85 8.19 -16.86
CA GLY A 32 10.33 7.21 -17.84
C GLY A 32 10.33 5.76 -17.34
N CYS A 33 9.42 5.41 -16.43
CA CYS A 33 9.29 4.06 -15.88
C CYS A 33 8.64 3.10 -16.89
N LYS A 34 8.80 1.80 -16.68
CA LYS A 34 8.10 0.76 -17.47
C LYS A 34 6.78 0.41 -16.81
N GLN A 35 5.66 0.64 -17.48
CA GLN A 35 4.33 0.26 -16.97
C GLN A 35 3.78 -1.01 -17.62
N ILE A 36 3.31 -1.94 -16.79
CA ILE A 36 2.41 -3.01 -17.15
C ILE A 36 1.01 -2.61 -16.67
N TYR A 37 0.08 -2.46 -17.61
CA TYR A 37 -1.33 -2.24 -17.28
C TYR A 37 -2.10 -3.56 -17.39
N ALA A 38 -2.91 -3.87 -16.39
CA ALA A 38 -3.80 -5.03 -16.41
C ALA A 38 -5.26 -4.59 -16.21
N PRO A 39 -6.24 -5.18 -16.92
CA PRO A 39 -7.65 -4.90 -16.66
C PRO A 39 -8.03 -5.27 -15.22
N LYS A 40 -8.84 -4.46 -14.55
CA LYS A 40 -9.28 -4.74 -13.16
C LYS A 40 -9.98 -6.08 -13.06
N GLU A 41 -10.73 -6.50 -14.08
CA GLU A 41 -11.48 -7.74 -14.09
C GLU A 41 -10.54 -8.95 -14.05
N TYR A 42 -9.35 -8.85 -14.65
CA TYR A 42 -8.34 -9.89 -14.60
C TYR A 42 -7.78 -10.09 -13.17
N ILE A 43 -7.57 -9.00 -12.44
CA ILE A 43 -7.10 -9.05 -11.04
C ILE A 43 -8.24 -9.44 -10.10
N LEU A 44 -9.43 -8.88 -10.24
CA LEU A 44 -10.57 -9.18 -9.37
C LEU A 44 -11.11 -10.61 -9.56
N GLY A 45 -10.91 -11.22 -10.74
CA GLY A 45 -11.24 -12.63 -10.96
C GLY A 45 -10.40 -13.61 -10.12
N ARG A 46 -9.16 -13.24 -9.80
CA ARG A 46 -8.26 -13.94 -8.87
C ARG A 46 -7.15 -12.99 -8.46
N VAL A 47 -7.19 -12.43 -7.25
CA VAL A 47 -6.26 -11.36 -6.84
C VAL A 47 -4.79 -11.80 -6.86
N LEU A 48 -4.51 -13.11 -6.73
CA LEU A 48 -3.16 -13.67 -6.89
C LEU A 48 -2.57 -13.46 -8.29
N ASN A 49 -3.39 -13.18 -9.31
CA ASN A 49 -2.90 -12.76 -10.63
C ASN A 49 -2.05 -11.48 -10.54
N TRP A 50 -2.28 -10.64 -9.53
CA TRP A 50 -1.42 -9.48 -9.27
C TRP A 50 0.00 -9.92 -8.87
N LEU A 51 0.12 -10.93 -8.00
CA LEU A 51 1.41 -11.51 -7.61
C LEU A 51 2.08 -12.26 -8.76
N ASP A 52 1.29 -12.92 -9.61
CA ASP A 52 1.77 -13.56 -10.84
C ASP A 52 2.43 -12.54 -11.79
N LEU A 53 1.78 -11.38 -12.01
CA LEU A 53 2.34 -10.29 -12.79
C LEU A 53 3.61 -9.72 -12.14
N ILE A 54 3.59 -9.50 -10.82
CA ILE A 54 4.75 -8.98 -10.09
C ILE A 54 5.96 -9.90 -10.25
N ASN A 55 5.78 -11.20 -10.02
CA ASN A 55 6.83 -12.19 -10.16
C ASN A 55 7.34 -12.30 -11.60
N LYS A 56 6.42 -12.35 -12.58
CA LYS A 56 6.75 -12.50 -14.01
C LYS A 56 7.55 -11.31 -14.55
N TYR A 57 7.13 -10.09 -14.22
CA TYR A 57 7.74 -8.86 -14.76
C TYR A 57 8.76 -8.23 -13.82
N ARG A 58 9.04 -8.84 -12.66
CA ARG A 58 9.95 -8.33 -11.62
C ARG A 58 9.57 -6.91 -11.18
N VAL A 59 8.28 -6.72 -10.93
CA VAL A 59 7.68 -5.41 -10.62
C VAL A 59 8.23 -4.88 -9.30
N THR A 60 8.64 -3.62 -9.34
CA THR A 60 9.24 -2.93 -8.20
C THR A 60 8.21 -2.10 -7.42
N HIS A 61 7.21 -1.57 -8.12
CA HIS A 61 6.22 -0.65 -7.58
C HIS A 61 4.81 -1.06 -8.02
N SER A 62 3.86 -1.09 -7.10
CA SER A 62 2.44 -1.27 -7.43
C SER A 62 1.55 -0.77 -6.30
N TRP A 63 0.25 -0.91 -6.47
CA TRP A 63 -0.72 -0.47 -5.48
C TRP A 63 -2.03 -1.21 -5.55
N ALA A 64 -2.78 -1.10 -4.46
CA ALA A 64 -4.15 -1.54 -4.34
C ALA A 64 -4.85 -0.83 -3.18
N PRO A 65 -6.18 -0.79 -3.15
CA PRO A 65 -6.91 -0.55 -1.92
C PRO A 65 -6.76 -1.69 -0.92
N ASN A 66 -7.05 -1.42 0.35
CA ASN A 66 -6.82 -2.35 1.45
C ASN A 66 -7.54 -3.71 1.26
N PHE A 67 -8.71 -3.73 0.62
CA PHE A 67 -9.48 -4.96 0.35
C PHE A 67 -8.67 -5.98 -0.45
N ALA A 68 -7.78 -5.55 -1.36
CA ALA A 68 -7.01 -6.48 -2.19
C ALA A 68 -6.01 -7.27 -1.34
N TYR A 69 -5.43 -6.65 -0.32
CA TYR A 69 -4.54 -7.30 0.64
C TYR A 69 -5.30 -8.32 1.48
N ALA A 70 -6.53 -8.00 1.92
CA ALA A 70 -7.39 -8.95 2.61
C ALA A 70 -7.74 -10.16 1.72
N LEU A 71 -8.07 -9.93 0.44
CA LEU A 71 -8.33 -11.03 -0.51
C LEU A 71 -7.09 -11.89 -0.78
N ILE A 72 -5.89 -11.30 -0.78
CA ILE A 72 -4.64 -12.05 -0.86
C ILE A 72 -4.52 -12.98 0.35
N ASN A 73 -4.75 -12.48 1.56
CA ASN A 73 -4.65 -13.26 2.78
C ASN A 73 -5.57 -14.50 2.74
N ASP A 74 -6.81 -14.32 2.31
CA ASP A 74 -7.79 -15.39 2.15
C ASP A 74 -7.37 -16.44 1.09
N LEU A 75 -6.81 -15.99 -0.04
CA LEU A 75 -6.41 -16.90 -1.11
C LEU A 75 -5.11 -17.64 -0.80
N LEU A 76 -4.16 -17.02 -0.09
CA LEU A 76 -2.94 -17.70 0.32
C LEU A 76 -3.20 -18.86 1.29
N GLU A 77 -4.26 -18.79 2.09
CA GLU A 77 -4.70 -19.92 2.93
C GLU A 77 -5.30 -21.05 2.11
N LYS A 78 -6.07 -20.71 1.08
CA LYS A 78 -6.77 -21.68 0.21
C LYS A 78 -5.86 -22.31 -0.83
N GLU A 79 -4.82 -21.58 -1.25
CA GLU A 79 -3.88 -21.98 -2.30
C GLU A 79 -2.42 -21.95 -1.77
N PRO A 80 -2.01 -22.85 -0.86
CA PRO A 80 -0.71 -22.76 -0.18
C PRO A 80 0.51 -23.10 -1.06
N ASN A 81 0.30 -23.75 -2.22
CA ASN A 81 1.39 -24.31 -3.05
C ASN A 81 1.90 -23.36 -4.14
N GLN A 82 1.77 -22.06 -3.94
CA GLN A 82 2.22 -21.06 -4.91
C GLN A 82 3.73 -20.82 -4.80
N THR A 83 4.35 -20.42 -5.91
CA THR A 83 5.79 -20.13 -5.95
C THR A 83 6.04 -18.77 -6.59
N TRP A 84 6.30 -17.77 -5.75
CA TRP A 84 6.68 -16.42 -6.19
C TRP A 84 8.01 -16.01 -5.59
N ASN A 85 8.71 -15.13 -6.31
CA ASN A 85 9.84 -14.37 -5.80
C ASN A 85 9.44 -12.88 -5.80
N LEU A 86 9.10 -12.37 -4.62
CA LEU A 86 8.64 -11.00 -4.40
C LEU A 86 9.77 -10.06 -3.91
N SER A 87 11.02 -10.50 -3.92
CA SER A 87 12.16 -9.70 -3.44
C SER A 87 12.51 -8.49 -4.31
N CYS A 88 11.91 -8.40 -5.50
CA CYS A 88 12.02 -7.24 -6.38
C CYS A 88 11.16 -6.04 -5.93
N ILE A 89 10.17 -6.28 -5.07
CA ILE A 89 9.23 -5.24 -4.65
C ILE A 89 9.92 -4.27 -3.70
N GLN A 90 9.82 -2.99 -4.04
CA GLN A 90 10.34 -1.87 -3.24
C GLN A 90 9.19 -1.09 -2.57
N PHE A 91 8.01 -1.07 -3.19
CA PHE A 91 6.88 -0.27 -2.75
C PHE A 91 5.54 -0.86 -3.22
N LEU A 92 4.66 -1.16 -2.26
CA LEU A 92 3.26 -1.52 -2.47
C LEU A 92 2.39 -0.55 -1.68
N LEU A 93 1.67 0.33 -2.39
CA LEU A 93 0.80 1.30 -1.74
C LEU A 93 -0.51 0.63 -1.29
N THR A 94 -0.97 0.96 -0.09
CA THR A 94 -2.35 0.71 0.36
C THR A 94 -3.04 2.03 0.64
N ALA A 95 -4.08 2.35 -0.15
CA ALA A 95 -4.75 3.66 -0.11
C ALA A 95 -6.13 3.60 -0.77
N GLY A 96 -6.89 4.69 -0.71
CA GLY A 96 -8.23 4.80 -1.32
C GLY A 96 -9.38 4.35 -0.41
N GLU A 97 -9.06 3.75 0.73
CA GLU A 97 -9.99 3.41 1.81
C GLU A 97 -9.25 3.34 3.15
N ALA A 98 -9.97 3.00 4.23
CA ALA A 98 -9.36 2.79 5.53
C ALA A 98 -8.38 1.61 5.49
N VAL A 99 -7.15 1.83 5.95
CA VAL A 99 -6.12 0.79 6.03
C VAL A 99 -6.33 -0.03 7.31
N SER A 100 -6.64 -1.31 7.14
CA SER A 100 -6.82 -2.25 8.25
C SER A 100 -5.46 -2.75 8.71
N SER A 101 -5.18 -2.63 10.02
CA SER A 101 -3.94 -3.16 10.59
C SER A 101 -3.83 -4.66 10.39
N GLN A 102 -4.92 -5.38 10.67
CA GLN A 102 -4.99 -6.82 10.48
C GLN A 102 -4.67 -7.23 9.04
N ALA A 103 -5.35 -6.61 8.06
CA ALA A 103 -5.15 -6.99 6.66
C ALA A 103 -3.71 -6.71 6.20
N ALA A 104 -3.16 -5.56 6.54
CA ALA A 104 -1.82 -5.15 6.13
C ALA A 104 -0.72 -5.98 6.82
N GLU A 105 -0.81 -6.19 8.14
CA GLU A 105 0.18 -6.96 8.92
C GLU A 105 0.18 -8.43 8.51
N GLU A 106 -0.99 -9.06 8.41
CA GLU A 106 -1.11 -10.46 8.00
C GLU A 106 -0.63 -10.67 6.56
N CYS A 107 -0.89 -9.72 5.66
CA CYS A 107 -0.41 -9.79 4.29
C CYS A 107 1.11 -9.67 4.22
N LEU A 108 1.69 -8.76 5.01
CA LEU A 108 3.14 -8.62 5.12
C LEU A 108 3.79 -9.91 5.63
N GLU A 109 3.23 -10.54 6.66
CA GLU A 109 3.70 -11.80 7.22
C GLU A 109 3.63 -12.95 6.21
N LYS A 110 2.46 -13.15 5.58
CA LYS A 110 2.26 -14.22 4.59
C LYS A 110 3.16 -14.02 3.36
N MET A 111 3.23 -12.80 2.83
CA MET A 111 4.03 -12.50 1.65
C MET A 111 5.54 -12.49 1.90
N ALA A 112 5.99 -12.34 3.16
CA ALA A 112 7.40 -12.45 3.51
C ALA A 112 7.99 -13.83 3.19
N THR A 113 7.17 -14.89 3.23
CA THR A 113 7.59 -16.25 2.83
C THR A 113 8.01 -16.33 1.36
N TYR A 114 7.50 -15.42 0.52
CA TYR A 114 7.86 -15.28 -0.89
C TYR A 114 8.93 -14.20 -1.13
N GLY A 115 9.54 -13.66 -0.06
CA GLY A 115 10.63 -12.69 -0.13
C GLY A 115 10.19 -11.22 -0.17
N LEU A 116 8.92 -10.90 0.13
CA LEU A 116 8.49 -9.50 0.30
C LEU A 116 9.26 -8.85 1.45
N SER A 117 9.86 -7.68 1.20
CA SER A 117 10.46 -6.88 2.26
C SER A 117 9.41 -6.45 3.28
N GLN A 118 9.76 -6.50 4.56
CA GLN A 118 8.91 -5.98 5.62
C GLN A 118 8.58 -4.48 5.45
N THR A 119 9.38 -3.72 4.69
CA THR A 119 9.17 -2.30 4.42
C THR A 119 8.42 -2.00 3.11
N ALA A 120 7.93 -3.04 2.42
CA ALA A 120 7.34 -2.88 1.10
C ALA A 120 5.95 -2.26 1.13
N ILE A 121 5.07 -2.65 2.06
CA ILE A 121 3.69 -2.13 2.14
C ILE A 121 3.70 -0.75 2.80
N ARG A 122 3.11 0.25 2.14
CA ARG A 122 3.12 1.64 2.60
C ARG A 122 1.73 2.27 2.51
N PRO A 123 1.11 2.63 3.65
CA PRO A 123 -0.13 3.39 3.70
C PRO A 123 0.01 4.80 3.13
N ALA A 124 -1.07 5.35 2.60
CA ALA A 124 -1.12 6.72 2.12
C ALA A 124 -2.53 7.32 2.21
N PHE A 125 -2.57 8.65 2.21
CA PHE A 125 -3.80 9.43 2.09
C PHE A 125 -3.79 10.25 0.82
N GLY A 126 -4.94 10.36 0.16
CA GLY A 126 -5.13 11.16 -1.04
C GLY A 126 -6.59 11.41 -1.36
N MET A 127 -6.84 12.38 -2.24
CA MET A 127 -8.17 12.77 -2.70
C MET A 127 -8.12 13.19 -4.17
N ALA A 128 -9.25 13.08 -4.88
CA ALA A 128 -9.34 13.52 -6.28
C ALA A 128 -9.08 15.02 -6.42
N GLU A 129 -9.62 15.80 -5.48
CA GLU A 129 -9.51 17.25 -5.38
C GLU A 129 -8.07 17.75 -5.18
N MET A 130 -7.17 16.86 -4.74
CA MET A 130 -5.75 17.15 -4.52
C MET A 130 -4.83 16.51 -5.56
N GLY A 131 -5.39 15.90 -6.61
CA GLY A 131 -4.61 15.25 -7.65
C GLY A 131 -4.00 13.90 -7.26
N SER A 132 -4.61 13.18 -6.31
CA SER A 132 -4.20 11.89 -5.74
C SER A 132 -3.52 11.98 -4.35
N GLY A 133 -2.44 11.22 -4.13
CA GLY A 133 -1.81 11.01 -2.83
C GLY A 133 -1.04 12.24 -2.37
N ILE A 134 -1.30 12.65 -1.14
CA ILE A 134 -0.62 13.80 -0.50
C ILE A 134 0.17 13.41 0.73
N THR A 135 0.00 12.19 1.25
CA THR A 135 0.85 11.62 2.30
C THR A 135 1.29 10.22 1.90
N TYR A 136 2.51 9.83 2.27
CA TYR A 136 3.01 8.49 2.04
C TYR A 136 3.85 8.04 3.24
N TYR A 137 3.48 6.90 3.83
CA TYR A 137 4.26 6.31 4.91
C TYR A 137 5.69 5.99 4.45
N GLN A 138 6.67 6.37 5.29
CA GLN A 138 8.10 6.14 5.03
C GLN A 138 8.64 5.17 6.10
N PRO A 139 8.80 3.87 5.77
CA PRO A 139 9.31 2.90 6.73
C PRO A 139 10.77 3.18 7.09
N THR A 140 11.16 2.81 8.30
CA THR A 140 12.55 2.83 8.74
C THR A 140 13.04 1.39 8.96
N SER A 141 14.36 1.17 9.03
CA SER A 141 14.92 -0.18 9.20
C SER A 141 14.46 -0.91 10.47
N GLY A 142 13.82 -0.22 11.43
CA GLY A 142 13.25 -0.82 12.64
C GLY A 142 11.72 -0.71 12.78
N ALA A 143 11.01 -0.08 11.83
CA ALA A 143 9.56 0.07 11.87
C ALA A 143 8.96 0.02 10.45
N THR A 144 8.17 -1.01 10.20
CA THR A 144 7.70 -1.45 8.89
C THR A 144 6.35 -0.87 8.54
N LEU A 145 5.35 -1.10 9.41
CA LEU A 145 4.06 -0.43 9.46
C LEU A 145 3.90 0.15 10.87
N THR A 146 3.29 1.32 10.97
CA THR A 146 2.98 1.94 12.27
C THR A 146 1.48 2.13 12.40
N PHE A 147 0.95 1.66 13.52
CA PHE A 147 -0.45 1.85 13.89
C PHE A 147 -0.53 2.54 15.26
N HIS A 148 -1.32 3.60 15.34
CA HIS A 148 -1.55 4.36 16.56
C HIS A 148 -2.79 3.83 17.26
N ARG A 149 -2.62 3.35 18.50
CA ARG A 149 -3.72 2.98 19.39
C ARG A 149 -4.17 4.16 20.22
N VAL A 150 -5.46 4.47 20.19
CA VAL A 150 -6.06 5.64 20.83
C VAL A 150 -7.21 5.22 21.74
N ASP A 151 -7.30 5.81 22.93
CA ASP A 151 -8.44 5.66 23.84
C ASP A 151 -9.70 6.25 23.18
N LYS A 152 -10.74 5.42 22.97
CA LYS A 152 -11.99 5.84 22.34
C LYS A 152 -12.64 7.02 23.05
N SER A 153 -12.51 7.10 24.37
CA SER A 153 -13.08 8.19 25.16
C SER A 153 -12.40 9.54 24.91
N SER A 154 -11.20 9.54 24.32
CA SER A 154 -10.42 10.75 24.02
C SER A 154 -10.73 11.37 22.64
N LEU A 155 -11.51 10.69 21.79
CA LEU A 155 -11.78 11.12 20.41
C LEU A 155 -12.51 12.47 20.29
N GLY A 156 -13.18 12.91 21.36
CA GLY A 156 -13.84 14.22 21.43
C GLY A 156 -12.94 15.40 21.86
N GLY A 157 -11.64 15.17 22.09
CA GLY A 157 -10.74 16.20 22.60
C GLY A 157 -9.27 15.88 22.35
N THR A 158 -8.42 16.08 23.37
CA THR A 158 -7.00 15.73 23.26
C THR A 158 -6.82 14.22 23.19
N ILE A 159 -6.33 13.75 22.05
CA ILE A 159 -6.09 12.34 21.76
C ILE A 159 -5.10 11.74 22.75
N LYS A 160 -5.50 10.64 23.38
CA LYS A 160 -4.68 9.85 24.32
C LYS A 160 -4.26 8.54 23.67
N ARG A 161 -2.96 8.39 23.42
CA ARG A 161 -2.36 7.13 22.96
C ARG A 161 -2.32 6.11 24.10
N VAL A 162 -2.60 4.85 23.77
CA VAL A 162 -2.68 3.75 24.74
C VAL A 162 -1.94 2.50 24.24
N GLY A 163 -1.58 1.60 25.16
CA GLY A 163 -0.92 0.33 24.84
C GLY A 163 -1.85 -0.73 24.26
N ALA A 164 -1.29 -1.85 23.80
CA ALA A 164 -2.02 -2.95 23.17
C ALA A 164 -3.12 -3.57 24.06
N GLU A 165 -2.86 -3.69 25.36
CA GLU A 165 -3.77 -4.28 26.34
C GLU A 165 -4.90 -3.35 26.81
N TYR A 166 -4.98 -2.11 26.28
CA TYR A 166 -6.00 -1.15 26.71
C TYR A 166 -7.37 -1.48 26.07
N PRO A 167 -8.40 -1.84 26.87
CA PRO A 167 -9.62 -2.47 26.34
C PRO A 167 -10.51 -1.51 25.54
N ASN A 168 -10.49 -0.22 25.83
CA ASN A 168 -11.32 0.78 25.16
C ASN A 168 -10.51 1.58 24.13
N SER A 169 -9.95 0.89 23.12
CA SER A 169 -9.10 1.51 22.10
C SER A 169 -9.61 1.31 20.67
N ASP A 170 -9.23 2.25 19.80
CA ASP A 170 -9.26 2.13 18.34
C ASP A 170 -7.84 2.23 17.76
N ILE A 171 -7.67 1.71 16.55
CA ILE A 171 -6.39 1.62 15.84
C ILE A 171 -6.46 2.46 14.57
N PHE A 172 -5.45 3.31 14.34
CA PHE A 172 -5.34 4.14 13.15
C PHE A 172 -4.00 3.91 12.47
N ALA A 173 -4.01 3.66 11.16
CA ALA A 173 -2.78 3.55 10.37
C ALA A 173 -2.05 4.90 10.30
N ASP A 174 -0.74 4.88 10.46
CA ASP A 174 0.10 6.03 10.13
C ASP A 174 0.19 6.16 8.60
N LEU A 175 -0.28 7.28 8.06
CA LEU A 175 -0.32 7.54 6.62
C LEU A 175 0.90 8.34 6.13
N GLY A 176 1.85 8.61 7.02
CA GLY A 176 3.11 9.28 6.73
C GLY A 176 3.05 10.81 6.64
N PRO A 177 4.22 11.43 6.40
CA PRO A 177 4.33 12.87 6.23
C PRO A 177 3.66 13.34 4.93
N VAL A 178 3.35 14.64 4.89
CA VAL A 178 2.87 15.33 3.70
C VAL A 178 3.97 15.46 2.63
N ILE A 179 3.60 15.36 1.35
CA ILE A 179 4.52 15.55 0.23
C ILE A 179 5.05 17.00 0.14
N PRO A 180 6.23 17.21 -0.49
CA PRO A 180 6.73 18.55 -0.77
C PRO A 180 5.71 19.42 -1.52
N GLY A 181 5.53 20.67 -1.08
CA GLY A 181 4.61 21.63 -1.70
C GLY A 181 3.16 21.58 -1.18
N VAL A 182 2.81 20.63 -0.32
CA VAL A 182 1.48 20.53 0.31
C VAL A 182 1.58 20.80 1.81
N THR A 183 0.52 21.34 2.41
CA THR A 183 0.41 21.59 3.86
C THR A 183 -0.92 21.04 4.37
N ILE A 184 -0.89 20.39 5.53
CA ILE A 184 -2.08 19.88 6.23
C ILE A 184 -2.18 20.58 7.58
N ARG A 185 -3.41 20.88 8.02
CA ARG A 185 -3.72 21.38 9.36
C ARG A 185 -4.99 20.72 9.89
N ILE A 186 -5.07 20.57 11.21
CA ILE A 186 -6.26 20.12 11.94
C ILE A 186 -6.78 21.31 12.76
N PHE A 187 -8.09 21.47 12.83
CA PHE A 187 -8.78 22.57 13.50
C PHE A 187 -9.62 22.09 14.67
#